data_AF-A0A954YFK3-F1
#
_entry.id   AF-A0A954YFK3-F1
#
_cell.length_a   1.000
_cell.length_b   1.000
_cell.length_c   1.000
_cell.angle_alpha   90.00
_cell.angle_beta   90.00
_cell.angle_gamma   90.00
#
_symmetry.space_group_name_H-M   'P 1'
#
loop_
_entity.id
_entity.type
_entity.pdbx_description
1 polymer ?
#
loop_
_entity_poly.entity_id
_entity_poly.type
_entity_poly.pdbx_seq_one_letter_code
_entity_poly.pdbx_strand_id
1 'polypeptide(L)'
;GREKRDYSRAASVQKCIRAGGKHNDLDEVGRDGRHLTFFEMLGNWSFGDYFKKESIEWAWELLTKVWGLDPNRLHATYFGGDPEKGLEPDLEARTLWLSIPGMTEARVHPGNMKDNFWEMGETGPCGPCSEVHVDLTPDLSGGPLVNAGDQRVIEIWNLVFIQYNRGPDKNLTPLPDKHVDTGMGLERVTAVIQGHNNNYATDVFKQIVQSIESLTGHQYGAKASPVAGHADNRYARFSIDDMGDVACRVIADHIRTLTFALTDGAMPDKDGRGYVLRRILRRAVRYGWQHLNLHEPFLCRLAPVVVEAMGDAFSKLRKSPARVVEVIREEEESFNRTLDRGLALFENAAETAQKHSGREISGEDAFKLYDTFGFPRDLTEIMARERGLGVDHAEYDRLMEQARQRSRAAGKGDADAFAHVDPSILAKLPATEDSAKYAASHTSAALRAILVER
;
A
#
# COMPACT_ATOMS: atom_id res chain seq x y z
N GLY A 1 20.15 19.22 1.81
CA GLY A 1 20.29 20.03 3.04
C GLY A 1 21.35 19.47 3.97
N ARG A 2 21.04 18.41 4.73
CA ARG A 2 21.95 17.84 5.75
C ARG A 2 23.03 16.92 5.19
N GLU A 3 22.72 16.23 4.09
CA GLU A 3 23.69 15.46 3.31
C GLU A 3 23.98 16.18 2.00
N LYS A 4 25.25 16.21 1.61
CA LYS A 4 25.69 16.64 0.29
C LYS A 4 25.92 15.39 -0.55
N ARG A 5 25.28 15.33 -1.72
CA ARG A 5 25.52 14.29 -2.72
C ARG A 5 26.43 14.85 -3.80
N ASP A 6 27.15 13.97 -4.50
CA ASP A 6 28.06 14.36 -5.58
C ASP A 6 27.32 14.65 -6.91
N TYR A 7 25.98 14.63 -6.88
CA TYR A 7 25.09 14.87 -8.01
C TYR A 7 23.98 15.86 -7.60
N SER A 8 23.56 16.72 -8.53
CA SER A 8 22.45 17.68 -8.36
C SER A 8 21.14 17.24 -9.01
N ARG A 9 21.17 16.15 -9.78
CA ARG A 9 20.01 15.54 -10.44
C ARG A 9 20.02 14.04 -10.18
N ALA A 10 18.85 13.43 -10.03
CA ALA A 10 18.71 11.99 -9.91
C ALA A 10 17.44 11.49 -10.57
N ALA A 11 17.40 10.22 -10.94
CA ALA A 11 16.18 9.51 -11.33
C ALA A 11 16.25 8.06 -10.83
N SER A 12 15.11 7.46 -10.52
CA SER A 12 15.04 6.10 -9.98
C SER A 12 13.64 5.51 -10.12
N VAL A 13 13.56 4.20 -9.92
CA VAL A 13 12.31 3.48 -9.70
C VAL A 13 12.28 3.07 -8.23
N GLN A 14 11.47 3.75 -7.44
CA GLN A 14 11.36 3.51 -6.01
C GLN A 14 10.28 2.48 -5.72
N LYS A 15 10.61 1.49 -4.90
CA LYS A 15 9.65 0.54 -4.32
C LYS A 15 8.84 1.27 -3.24
N CYS A 16 7.52 1.33 -3.40
CA CYS A 16 6.63 2.03 -2.49
C CYS A 16 5.63 1.07 -1.85
N ILE A 17 5.37 1.22 -0.55
CA ILE A 17 4.28 0.53 0.16
C ILE A 17 3.38 1.58 0.82
N ARG A 18 2.09 1.60 0.46
CA ARG A 18 1.06 2.48 1.04
C ARG A 18 0.01 1.66 1.79
N ALA A 19 0.35 1.26 3.01
CA ALA A 19 -0.50 0.42 3.86
C ALA A 19 -0.63 0.94 5.31
N GLY A 20 -0.35 2.23 5.53
CA GLY A 20 -0.47 2.89 6.84
C GLY A 20 -0.05 4.36 6.82
N GLY A 21 -0.39 5.09 7.89
CA GLY A 21 -0.07 6.51 8.03
C GLY A 21 -0.93 7.42 7.14
N LYS A 22 -0.38 8.58 6.75
CA LYS A 22 -1.06 9.60 5.91
C LYS A 22 -1.44 9.07 4.52
N HIS A 23 -0.65 8.15 3.97
CA HIS A 23 -0.86 7.55 2.64
C HIS A 23 -1.17 6.06 2.81
N ASN A 24 -2.46 5.72 2.87
CA ASN A 24 -2.93 4.36 3.08
C ASN A 24 -3.99 4.00 2.04
N ASP A 25 -3.62 3.14 1.11
CA ASP A 25 -4.47 2.70 0.00
C ASP A 25 -5.03 1.29 0.25
N LEU A 26 -4.69 0.67 1.38
CA LEU A 26 -5.00 -0.73 1.69
C LEU A 26 -6.48 -1.04 1.50
N ASP A 27 -7.38 -0.18 1.99
CA ASP A 27 -8.82 -0.44 1.99
C ASP A 27 -9.43 -0.47 0.58
N GLU A 28 -8.82 0.22 -0.38
CA GLU A 28 -9.28 0.31 -1.77
C GLU A 28 -8.75 -0.83 -2.65
N VAL A 29 -7.67 -1.49 -2.22
CA VAL A 29 -7.05 -2.57 -3.00
C VAL A 29 -8.03 -3.69 -3.31
N GLY A 30 -8.14 -3.99 -4.61
CA GLY A 30 -9.04 -5.00 -5.19
C GLY A 30 -10.45 -4.51 -5.46
N ARG A 31 -10.88 -3.39 -4.87
CA ARG A 31 -12.18 -2.75 -5.11
C ARG A 31 -12.16 -1.80 -6.29
N ASP A 32 -11.00 -1.27 -6.65
CA ASP A 32 -10.81 -0.54 -7.89
C ASP A 32 -9.66 -1.12 -8.74
N GLY A 33 -9.46 -0.51 -9.91
CA GLY A 33 -8.43 -0.91 -10.86
C GLY A 33 -7.08 -0.23 -10.65
N ARG A 34 -6.88 0.58 -9.60
CA ARG A 34 -5.80 1.59 -9.56
C ARG A 34 -5.00 1.61 -8.25
N HIS A 35 -5.63 1.35 -7.11
CA HIS A 35 -4.97 1.32 -5.82
C HIS A 35 -4.28 -0.01 -5.59
N LEU A 36 -3.04 0.08 -5.11
CA LEU A 36 -2.13 -1.02 -4.84
C LEU A 36 -1.49 -0.81 -3.47
N THR A 37 -1.24 -1.88 -2.72
CA THR A 37 -0.46 -1.75 -1.47
C THR A 37 1.02 -1.58 -1.78
N PHE A 38 1.53 -2.31 -2.78
CA PHE A 38 2.88 -2.15 -3.31
C PHE A 38 2.82 -1.68 -4.76
N PHE A 39 3.60 -0.65 -5.07
CA PHE A 39 3.74 -0.16 -6.43
C PHE A 39 5.13 0.42 -6.67
N GLU A 40 5.45 0.64 -7.94
CA GLU A 40 6.72 1.22 -8.35
C GLU A 40 6.51 2.69 -8.72
N MET A 41 7.29 3.58 -8.11
CA MET A 41 7.24 5.01 -8.38
C MET A 41 8.45 5.42 -9.22
N LEU A 42 8.19 5.78 -10.48
CA LEU A 42 9.14 6.42 -11.36
C LEU A 42 9.30 7.88 -10.92
N GLY A 43 10.52 8.32 -10.65
CA GLY A 43 10.76 9.69 -10.20
C GLY A 43 12.05 10.28 -10.74
N ASN A 44 12.05 11.60 -10.87
CA ASN A 44 13.23 12.42 -11.11
C ASN A 44 13.29 13.55 -10.09
N TRP A 45 14.49 13.86 -9.62
CA TRP A 45 14.73 14.85 -8.57
C TRP A 45 15.73 15.91 -9.00
N SER A 46 15.44 17.15 -8.63
CA SER A 46 16.35 18.29 -8.71
C SER A 46 16.75 18.72 -7.31
N PHE A 47 18.05 18.77 -7.04
CA PHE A 47 18.61 19.25 -5.78
C PHE A 47 19.23 20.64 -5.96
N GLY A 48 18.39 21.64 -6.25
CA GLY A 48 18.83 23.04 -6.39
C GLY A 48 19.37 23.37 -7.77
N ASP A 49 18.90 22.68 -8.81
CA ASP A 49 19.43 22.76 -10.17
C ASP A 49 18.37 23.25 -11.17
N TYR A 50 17.46 22.39 -11.62
CA TYR A 50 16.30 22.76 -12.44
C TYR A 50 15.02 22.89 -11.61
N PHE A 51 13.97 23.52 -12.15
CA PHE A 51 12.71 23.71 -11.44
C PHE A 51 11.49 23.43 -12.33
N LYS A 52 10.45 24.27 -12.27
CA LYS A 52 9.16 24.05 -12.93
C LYS A 52 9.27 23.88 -14.45
N LYS A 53 10.02 24.78 -15.10
CA LYS A 53 10.10 24.82 -16.58
C LYS A 53 10.59 23.49 -17.13
N GLU A 54 11.78 23.07 -16.73
CA GLU A 54 12.39 21.82 -17.23
C GLU A 54 11.58 20.60 -16.78
N SER A 55 11.03 20.61 -15.55
CA SER A 55 10.20 19.50 -15.05
C SER A 55 8.94 19.29 -15.91
N ILE A 56 8.24 20.37 -16.25
CA ILE A 56 7.04 20.33 -17.10
C ILE A 56 7.41 19.95 -18.55
N GLU A 57 8.47 20.53 -19.11
CA GLU A 57 8.94 20.24 -20.47
C GLU A 57 9.33 18.77 -20.63
N TRP A 58 10.11 18.20 -19.71
CA TRP A 58 10.54 16.81 -19.76
C TRP A 58 9.41 15.82 -19.47
N ALA A 59 8.49 16.15 -18.56
CA ALA A 59 7.31 15.32 -18.34
C ALA A 59 6.48 15.20 -19.62
N TRP A 60 6.24 16.32 -20.31
CA TRP A 60 5.52 16.34 -21.57
C TRP A 60 6.27 15.60 -22.69
N GLU A 61 7.58 15.82 -22.80
CA GLU A 61 8.43 15.13 -23.79
C GLU A 61 8.40 13.62 -23.61
N LEU A 62 8.57 13.13 -22.37
CA LEU A 62 8.55 11.70 -22.08
C LEU A 62 7.20 11.08 -22.47
N LEU A 63 6.10 11.68 -22.00
CA LEU A 63 4.77 11.12 -22.24
C LEU A 63 4.38 11.15 -23.72
N THR A 64 4.64 12.25 -24.42
CA THR A 64 4.12 12.45 -25.79
C THR A 64 5.10 12.11 -26.90
N LYS A 65 6.41 12.33 -26.70
CA LYS A 65 7.42 12.14 -27.76
C LYS A 65 8.14 10.81 -27.63
N VAL A 66 8.47 10.40 -26.40
CA VAL A 66 9.19 9.14 -26.16
C VAL A 66 8.21 7.97 -26.09
N TRP A 67 7.15 8.08 -25.28
CA TRP A 67 6.15 7.02 -25.11
C TRP A 67 4.97 7.12 -26.06
N GLY A 68 4.83 8.23 -26.78
CA GLY A 68 3.84 8.37 -27.84
C GLY A 68 2.39 8.41 -27.37
N LEU A 69 2.13 8.81 -26.12
CA LEU A 69 0.76 9.02 -25.66
C LEU A 69 0.11 10.15 -26.46
N ASP A 70 -1.18 9.97 -26.78
CA ASP A 70 -1.97 10.98 -27.48
C ASP A 70 -2.02 12.27 -26.67
N PRO A 71 -1.40 13.37 -27.16
CA PRO A 71 -1.38 14.64 -26.44
C PRO A 71 -2.77 15.19 -26.15
N ASN A 72 -3.79 14.81 -26.93
CA ASN A 72 -5.17 15.29 -26.75
C ASN A 72 -5.87 14.70 -25.52
N ARG A 73 -5.36 13.58 -25.00
CA ARG A 73 -5.87 12.92 -23.79
C ARG A 73 -5.23 13.44 -22.51
N LEU A 74 -4.18 14.25 -22.61
CA LEU A 74 -3.45 14.73 -21.45
C LEU A 74 -4.06 16.04 -20.91
N HIS A 75 -4.26 16.06 -19.60
CA HIS A 75 -4.71 17.20 -18.80
C HIS A 75 -3.64 17.50 -17.75
N ALA A 76 -3.49 18.76 -17.37
CA ALA A 76 -2.58 19.17 -16.31
C ALA A 76 -3.33 19.93 -15.22
N THR A 77 -2.91 19.79 -13.97
CA THR A 77 -3.42 20.60 -12.85
C THR A 77 -2.34 21.55 -12.34
N TYR A 78 -2.71 22.67 -11.74
CA TYR A 78 -1.80 23.55 -11.01
C TYR A 78 -2.45 23.99 -9.69
N PHE A 79 -1.64 24.39 -8.71
CA PHE A 79 -2.18 24.86 -7.44
C PHE A 79 -2.99 26.16 -7.59
N GLY A 80 -4.27 26.11 -7.28
CA GLY A 80 -5.22 27.22 -7.40
C GLY A 80 -5.16 28.25 -6.28
N GLY A 81 -4.26 28.07 -5.30
CA GLY A 81 -4.18 28.92 -4.11
C GLY A 81 -5.05 28.41 -2.95
N ASP A 82 -4.79 28.94 -1.76
CA ASP A 82 -5.61 28.75 -0.56
C ASP A 82 -5.63 30.09 0.21
N PRO A 83 -6.64 30.95 -0.01
CA PRO A 83 -6.74 32.24 0.65
C PRO A 83 -6.86 32.15 2.17
N GLU A 84 -7.46 31.09 2.71
CA GLU A 84 -7.58 30.90 4.17
C GLU A 84 -6.21 30.69 4.83
N LYS A 85 -5.26 30.14 4.07
CA LYS A 85 -3.88 29.92 4.51
C LYS A 85 -2.90 30.95 3.95
N GLY A 86 -3.38 31.98 3.24
CA GLY A 86 -2.56 33.02 2.63
C GLY A 86 -1.60 32.48 1.56
N LEU A 87 -2.00 31.43 0.84
CA LEU A 87 -1.20 30.82 -0.22
C LEU A 87 -1.72 31.25 -1.59
N GLU A 88 -0.84 31.88 -2.37
CA GLU A 88 -1.17 32.35 -3.72
C GLU A 88 -1.26 31.20 -4.74
N PRO A 89 -2.05 31.35 -5.82
CA PRO A 89 -2.09 30.40 -6.92
C PRO A 89 -0.74 30.29 -7.65
N ASP A 90 -0.39 29.08 -8.09
CA ASP A 90 0.80 28.82 -8.90
C ASP A 90 0.56 29.13 -10.40
N LEU A 91 0.42 30.42 -10.71
CA LEU A 91 0.21 30.88 -12.09
C LEU A 91 1.44 30.68 -12.99
N GLU A 92 2.63 30.50 -12.41
CA GLU A 92 3.86 30.15 -13.14
C GLU A 92 3.70 28.77 -13.80
N ALA A 93 3.28 27.75 -13.04
CA ALA A 93 3.01 26.42 -13.58
C ALA A 93 1.90 26.45 -14.65
N ARG A 94 0.80 27.19 -14.41
CA ARG A 94 -0.26 27.41 -15.42
C ARG A 94 0.31 27.95 -16.73
N THR A 95 1.16 28.97 -16.65
CA THR A 95 1.73 29.65 -17.83
C THR A 95 2.67 28.73 -18.59
N LEU A 96 3.49 27.95 -17.89
CA LEU A 96 4.39 26.97 -18.48
C LEU A 96 3.61 25.87 -19.23
N TRP A 97 2.54 25.34 -18.64
CA TRP A 97 1.68 24.37 -19.34
C TRP A 97 1.03 24.95 -20.61
N LEU A 98 0.51 26.17 -20.54
CA LEU A 98 -0.11 26.84 -21.69
C LEU A 98 0.90 27.24 -22.77
N SER A 99 2.21 27.26 -22.46
CA SER A 99 3.25 27.48 -23.46
C SER A 99 3.55 26.25 -24.32
N ILE A 100 3.09 25.06 -23.91
CA ILE A 100 3.26 23.82 -24.66
C ILE A 100 2.35 23.82 -25.89
N PRO A 101 2.89 23.61 -27.10
CA PRO A 101 2.08 23.55 -28.32
C PRO A 101 0.96 22.50 -28.23
N GLY A 102 -0.27 22.96 -28.42
CA GLY A 102 -1.48 22.13 -28.37
C GLY A 102 -2.19 22.13 -27.02
N MET A 103 -1.54 22.50 -25.92
CA MET A 103 -2.20 22.62 -24.62
C MET A 103 -3.16 23.81 -24.62
N THR A 104 -4.35 23.63 -24.05
CA THR A 104 -5.42 24.66 -24.03
C THR A 104 -5.90 24.94 -22.61
N GLU A 105 -6.56 26.07 -22.40
CA GLU A 105 -7.12 26.41 -21.07
C GLU A 105 -8.11 25.36 -20.56
N ALA A 106 -8.86 24.71 -21.46
CA ALA A 106 -9.78 23.62 -21.12
C ALA A 106 -9.08 22.36 -20.57
N ARG A 107 -7.76 22.27 -20.69
CA ARG A 107 -6.95 21.12 -20.26
C ARG A 107 -5.93 21.45 -19.17
N VAL A 108 -5.92 22.70 -18.70
CA VAL A 108 -5.07 23.16 -17.58
C VAL A 108 -5.97 23.64 -16.45
N HIS A 109 -6.10 22.82 -15.41
CA HIS A 109 -7.12 22.95 -14.37
C HIS A 109 -6.54 23.52 -13.07
N PRO A 110 -7.22 24.47 -12.39
CA PRO A 110 -6.86 24.83 -11.03
C PRO A 110 -7.27 23.70 -10.08
N GLY A 111 -6.35 23.27 -9.21
CA GLY A 111 -6.62 22.32 -8.15
C GLY A 111 -6.56 22.96 -6.75
N ASN A 112 -7.18 22.29 -5.79
CA ASN A 112 -7.24 22.75 -4.40
C ASN A 112 -5.94 22.39 -3.65
N MET A 113 -5.85 22.75 -2.37
CA MET A 113 -4.69 22.40 -1.54
C MET A 113 -4.55 20.88 -1.27
N LYS A 114 -5.65 20.13 -1.21
CA LYS A 114 -5.61 18.68 -0.97
C LYS A 114 -4.90 17.95 -2.12
N ASP A 115 -5.15 18.39 -3.35
CA ASP A 115 -4.67 17.72 -4.56
C ASP A 115 -3.35 18.34 -5.08
N ASN A 116 -3.23 19.67 -5.02
CA ASN A 116 -2.11 20.41 -5.63
C ASN A 116 -1.16 21.10 -4.65
N PHE A 117 -1.16 20.72 -3.37
CA PHE A 117 -0.14 21.13 -2.41
C PHE A 117 0.41 19.90 -1.67
N TRP A 118 1.61 19.48 -2.06
CA TRP A 118 2.21 18.24 -1.57
C TRP A 118 3.05 18.47 -0.31
N GLU A 119 3.01 17.52 0.60
CA GLU A 119 3.75 17.55 1.86
C GLU A 119 4.27 16.15 2.21
N MET A 120 5.53 16.08 2.65
CA MET A 120 6.17 14.82 3.06
C MET A 120 5.48 14.17 4.26
N GLY A 121 4.91 14.98 5.16
CA GLY A 121 4.28 14.53 6.40
C GLY A 121 3.66 15.71 7.15
N GLU A 122 3.54 15.61 8.48
CA GLU A 122 3.07 16.73 9.33
C GLU A 122 4.07 17.89 9.37
N THR A 123 5.36 17.59 9.18
CA THR A 123 6.45 18.56 9.11
C THR A 123 7.41 18.19 7.97
N GLY A 124 8.22 19.14 7.52
CA GLY A 124 9.27 18.92 6.53
C GLY A 124 9.04 19.63 5.19
N PRO A 125 9.85 19.29 4.15
CA PRO A 125 9.76 19.91 2.84
C PRO A 125 8.40 19.72 2.18
N CYS A 126 7.90 20.78 1.56
CA CYS A 126 6.60 20.83 0.89
C CYS A 126 6.57 21.92 -0.19
N GLY A 127 5.49 21.95 -0.98
CA GLY A 127 5.28 22.97 -2.00
C GLY A 127 4.06 22.70 -2.88
N PRO A 128 3.71 23.66 -3.75
CA PRO A 128 2.71 23.42 -4.78
C PRO A 128 3.17 22.29 -5.70
N CYS A 129 2.23 21.57 -6.28
CA CYS A 129 2.51 20.55 -7.26
C CYS A 129 1.58 20.64 -8.47
N SER A 130 1.98 19.98 -9.54
CA SER A 130 1.24 19.91 -10.79
C SER A 130 1.11 18.46 -11.20
N GLU A 131 -0.11 17.99 -11.43
CA GLU A 131 -0.36 16.61 -11.81
C GLU A 131 -0.67 16.53 -13.31
N VAL A 132 -0.25 15.44 -13.94
CA VAL A 132 -0.65 15.06 -15.29
C VAL A 132 -1.68 13.94 -15.19
N HIS A 133 -2.82 14.17 -15.84
CA HIS A 133 -3.95 13.27 -15.92
C HIS A 133 -4.16 12.77 -17.35
N VAL A 134 -4.62 11.52 -17.49
CA VAL A 134 -5.01 10.92 -18.77
C VAL A 134 -6.52 10.74 -18.83
N ASP A 135 -7.12 11.22 -19.91
CA ASP A 135 -8.52 11.01 -20.24
C ASP A 135 -8.72 9.73 -21.08
N LEU A 136 -9.28 8.71 -20.43
CA LEU A 136 -9.65 7.43 -21.04
C LEU A 136 -11.11 7.40 -21.52
N THR A 137 -11.83 8.52 -21.44
CA THR A 137 -13.17 8.59 -22.06
C THR A 137 -13.05 8.42 -23.57
N PRO A 138 -14.00 7.70 -24.21
CA PRO A 138 -13.97 7.51 -25.66
C PRO A 138 -14.08 8.83 -26.45
N ASP A 139 -14.77 9.83 -25.87
CA ASP A 139 -15.15 11.09 -26.52
C ASP A 139 -14.32 12.31 -26.07
N LEU A 140 -13.26 12.11 -25.26
CA LEU A 140 -12.39 13.16 -24.72
C LEU A 140 -13.15 14.19 -23.85
N SER A 141 -14.18 13.73 -23.15
CA SER A 141 -15.04 14.54 -22.28
C SER A 141 -14.54 14.62 -20.83
N GLY A 142 -13.34 14.10 -20.54
CA GLY A 142 -12.82 13.90 -19.19
C GLY A 142 -12.37 15.16 -18.46
N GLY A 143 -12.33 16.34 -19.11
CA GLY A 143 -11.89 17.59 -18.48
C GLY A 143 -12.55 17.90 -17.13
N PRO A 144 -13.89 17.92 -17.03
CA PRO A 144 -14.60 18.12 -15.76
C PRO A 144 -14.43 16.99 -14.73
N LEU A 145 -13.84 15.85 -15.12
CA LEU A 145 -13.64 14.67 -14.27
C LEU A 145 -12.23 14.61 -13.65
N VAL A 146 -11.33 15.53 -14.02
CA VAL A 146 -10.00 15.67 -13.40
C VAL A 146 -10.17 15.93 -11.90
N ASN A 147 -9.52 15.10 -11.07
CA ASN A 147 -9.66 15.10 -9.59
C ASN A 147 -11.10 14.92 -9.06
N ALA A 148 -12.05 14.48 -9.88
CA ALA A 148 -13.43 14.18 -9.47
C ALA A 148 -13.64 12.72 -8.99
N GLY A 149 -12.58 11.90 -8.96
CA GLY A 149 -12.63 10.50 -8.54
C GLY A 149 -13.15 9.52 -9.61
N ASP A 150 -13.27 9.94 -10.87
CA ASP A 150 -13.77 9.07 -11.96
C ASP A 150 -12.69 8.08 -12.43
N GLN A 151 -13.09 6.81 -12.59
CA GLN A 151 -12.19 5.74 -13.04
C GLN A 151 -11.78 5.80 -14.52
N ARG A 152 -12.19 6.82 -15.27
CA ARG A 152 -11.76 7.08 -16.65
C ARG A 152 -10.80 8.26 -16.78
N VAL A 153 -10.66 9.10 -15.74
CA VAL A 153 -9.65 10.17 -15.72
C VAL A 153 -8.67 9.90 -14.59
N ILE A 154 -7.40 9.80 -14.95
CA ILE A 154 -6.43 9.08 -14.13
C ILE A 154 -5.19 9.95 -13.94
N GLU A 155 -4.84 10.24 -12.69
CA GLU A 155 -3.56 10.85 -12.34
C GLU A 155 -2.44 9.83 -12.63
N ILE A 156 -1.53 10.18 -13.55
CA ILE A 156 -0.38 9.33 -13.89
C ILE A 156 0.94 9.85 -13.31
N TRP A 157 1.09 11.17 -13.15
CA TRP A 157 2.36 11.76 -12.73
C TRP A 157 2.14 13.03 -11.90
N ASN A 158 2.75 13.11 -10.73
CA ASN A 158 2.78 14.33 -9.92
C ASN A 158 4.17 14.98 -9.97
N LEU A 159 4.21 16.29 -10.24
CA LEU A 159 5.40 17.14 -10.29
C LEU A 159 5.38 18.10 -9.09
N VAL A 160 6.11 17.78 -8.04
CA VAL A 160 6.16 18.59 -6.81
C VAL A 160 7.28 19.62 -6.88
N PHE A 161 6.91 20.88 -6.64
CA PHE A 161 7.81 22.03 -6.66
C PHE A 161 8.15 22.42 -5.22
N ILE A 162 9.09 21.69 -4.63
CA ILE A 162 9.50 21.86 -3.25
C ILE A 162 10.16 23.23 -3.08
N GLN A 163 9.52 24.10 -2.31
CA GLN A 163 9.97 25.48 -2.08
C GLN A 163 9.73 25.97 -0.65
N TYR A 164 9.04 25.20 0.18
CA TYR A 164 8.77 25.51 1.57
C TYR A 164 9.17 24.36 2.50
N ASN A 165 9.33 24.67 3.78
CA ASN A 165 9.40 23.71 4.86
C ASN A 165 8.28 23.99 5.86
N ARG A 166 7.51 22.96 6.21
CA ARG A 166 6.49 23.04 7.26
C ARG A 166 7.12 22.76 8.63
N GLY A 167 7.02 23.74 9.53
CA GLY A 167 7.46 23.62 10.92
C GLY A 167 6.44 22.84 11.79
N PRO A 168 6.83 22.44 13.02
CA PRO A 168 5.92 21.83 13.99
C PRO A 168 4.73 22.72 14.38
N ASP A 169 4.89 24.03 14.26
CA ASP A 169 3.87 25.06 14.43
C ASP A 169 2.91 25.18 13.23
N LYS A 170 3.09 24.32 12.21
CA LYS A 170 2.40 24.29 10.92
C LYS A 170 2.68 25.49 10.00
N ASN A 171 3.58 26.40 10.38
CA ASN A 171 3.97 27.52 9.54
C ASN A 171 4.87 27.06 8.38
N LEU A 172 4.79 27.79 7.27
CA LEU A 172 5.58 27.53 6.06
C LEU A 172 6.73 28.52 5.97
N THR A 173 7.96 28.02 5.91
CA THR A 173 9.17 28.84 5.71
C THR A 173 9.78 28.55 4.35
N PRO A 174 10.18 29.58 3.56
CA PRO A 174 10.87 29.37 2.30
C PRO A 174 12.18 28.60 2.49
N LEU A 175 12.46 27.67 1.56
CA LEU A 175 13.74 26.99 1.50
C LEU A 175 14.82 27.87 0.85
N PRO A 176 16.11 27.70 1.21
CA PRO A 176 17.22 28.43 0.57
C PRO A 176 17.32 28.17 -0.94
N ASP A 177 17.06 26.93 -1.34
CA ASP A 177 17.06 26.46 -2.72
C ASP A 177 15.70 25.84 -3.05
N LYS A 178 15.37 25.85 -4.33
CA LYS A 178 14.17 25.19 -4.88
C LYS A 178 14.53 23.79 -5.37
N HIS A 179 13.63 22.83 -5.15
CA HIS A 179 13.85 21.43 -5.51
C HIS A 179 12.66 20.88 -6.29
N VAL A 180 12.90 19.81 -7.03
CA VAL A 180 11.85 19.06 -7.74
C VAL A 180 11.82 17.65 -7.20
N ASP A 181 10.62 17.15 -6.97
CA ASP A 181 10.33 15.76 -6.65
C ASP A 181 9.18 15.32 -7.55
N THR A 182 9.40 14.30 -8.38
CA THR A 182 8.35 13.77 -9.26
C THR A 182 8.05 12.33 -8.91
N GLY A 183 6.79 11.94 -9.06
CA GLY A 183 6.33 10.57 -8.82
C GLY A 183 5.27 10.15 -9.82
N MET A 184 5.56 9.12 -10.60
CA MET A 184 4.66 8.48 -11.54
C MET A 184 4.52 7.00 -11.21
N GLY A 185 3.29 6.53 -11.04
CA GLY A 185 3.04 5.11 -10.79
C GLY A 185 3.28 4.28 -12.04
N LEU A 186 4.28 3.40 -12.02
CA LEU A 186 4.64 2.54 -13.15
C LEU A 186 3.43 1.74 -13.62
N GLU A 187 2.68 1.13 -12.71
CA GLU A 187 1.53 0.28 -13.04
C GLU A 187 0.42 1.07 -13.74
N ARG A 188 0.18 2.32 -13.30
CA ARG A 188 -0.82 3.20 -13.92
C ARG A 188 -0.43 3.58 -15.33
N VAL A 189 0.81 4.05 -15.53
CA VAL A 189 1.25 4.47 -16.87
C VAL A 189 1.41 3.28 -17.81
N THR A 190 1.79 2.11 -17.29
CA THR A 190 1.83 0.85 -18.05
C THR A 190 0.44 0.47 -18.55
N ALA A 191 -0.59 0.59 -17.69
CA ALA A 191 -1.97 0.36 -18.09
C ALA A 191 -2.37 1.29 -19.24
N VAL A 192 -2.07 2.59 -19.14
CA VAL A 192 -2.35 3.56 -20.21
C VAL A 192 -1.64 3.20 -21.51
N ILE A 193 -0.33 2.92 -21.46
CA ILE A 193 0.47 2.58 -22.64
C ILE A 193 -0.04 1.29 -23.32
N GLN A 194 -0.49 0.31 -22.55
CA GLN A 194 -1.05 -0.95 -23.05
C GLN A 194 -2.54 -0.84 -23.41
N GLY A 195 -3.15 0.33 -23.28
CA GLY A 195 -4.56 0.59 -23.57
C GLY A 195 -5.54 0.06 -22.53
N HIS A 196 -5.07 -0.41 -21.38
CA HIS A 196 -5.90 -0.99 -20.33
C HIS A 196 -6.53 0.06 -19.41
N ASN A 197 -7.71 -0.27 -18.88
CA ASN A 197 -8.47 0.58 -17.95
C ASN A 197 -8.17 0.28 -16.46
N ASN A 198 -7.30 -0.69 -16.17
CA ASN A 198 -6.93 -1.09 -14.83
C ASN A 198 -5.52 -1.68 -14.79
N ASN A 199 -4.85 -1.54 -13.65
CA ASN A 199 -3.46 -1.97 -13.44
C ASN A 199 -3.32 -3.50 -13.53
N TYR A 200 -4.31 -4.26 -13.06
CA TYR A 200 -4.26 -5.73 -13.00
C TYR A 200 -4.32 -6.41 -14.37
N ALA A 201 -4.71 -5.66 -15.41
CA ALA A 201 -4.70 -6.12 -16.80
C ALA A 201 -3.31 -6.13 -17.45
N THR A 202 -2.35 -5.43 -16.84
CA THR A 202 -1.01 -5.25 -17.41
C THR A 202 -0.18 -6.52 -17.32
N ASP A 203 0.87 -6.58 -18.14
CA ASP A 203 1.91 -7.60 -18.05
C ASP A 203 2.58 -7.67 -16.66
N VAL A 204 2.64 -6.56 -15.90
CA VAL A 204 3.13 -6.52 -14.51
C VAL A 204 2.38 -7.50 -13.60
N PHE A 205 1.06 -7.67 -13.81
CA PHE A 205 0.23 -8.54 -12.99
C PHE A 205 -0.13 -9.87 -13.66
N LYS A 206 -0.10 -9.92 -14.99
CA LYS A 206 -0.62 -11.03 -15.78
C LYS A 206 -0.11 -12.39 -15.32
N GLN A 207 1.20 -12.54 -15.12
CA GLN A 207 1.80 -13.81 -14.69
C GLN A 207 1.31 -14.25 -13.29
N ILE A 208 1.14 -13.29 -12.37
CA ILE A 208 0.67 -13.56 -11.01
C ILE A 208 -0.82 -13.96 -11.05
N VAL A 209 -1.64 -13.22 -11.79
CA VAL A 209 -3.07 -13.52 -11.96
C VAL A 209 -3.25 -14.89 -12.60
N GLN A 210 -2.52 -15.22 -13.65
CA GLN A 210 -2.55 -16.55 -14.30
C GLN A 210 -2.16 -17.69 -13.35
N SER A 211 -1.20 -17.43 -12.45
CA SER A 211 -0.82 -18.40 -11.43
C SER A 211 -1.96 -18.59 -10.41
N ILE A 212 -2.66 -17.54 -10.02
CA ILE A 212 -3.87 -17.62 -9.17
C ILE A 212 -4.99 -18.39 -9.88
N GLU A 213 -5.26 -18.11 -11.17
CA GLU A 213 -6.24 -18.86 -11.97
C GLU A 213 -5.88 -20.36 -12.00
N SER A 214 -4.59 -20.69 -12.16
CA SER A 214 -4.11 -22.09 -12.17
C SER A 214 -4.25 -22.79 -10.82
N LEU A 215 -4.12 -22.05 -9.72
CA LEU A 215 -4.29 -22.60 -8.37
C LEU A 215 -5.75 -22.85 -7.98
N THR A 216 -6.66 -22.03 -8.51
CA THR A 216 -8.04 -21.94 -8.03
C THR A 216 -9.07 -22.50 -9.02
N GLY A 217 -8.72 -22.56 -10.31
CA GLY A 217 -9.67 -22.79 -11.39
C GLY A 217 -10.60 -21.60 -11.68
N HIS A 218 -10.51 -20.50 -10.91
CA HIS A 218 -11.26 -19.28 -11.19
C HIS A 218 -10.71 -18.60 -12.44
N GLN A 219 -11.61 -18.15 -13.33
CA GLN A 219 -11.23 -17.45 -14.55
C GLN A 219 -11.46 -15.95 -14.41
N TYR A 220 -10.38 -15.18 -14.32
CA TYR A 220 -10.40 -13.75 -14.11
C TYR A 220 -11.14 -13.01 -15.24
N GLY A 221 -12.04 -12.09 -14.89
CA GLY A 221 -12.79 -11.28 -15.87
C GLY A 221 -13.77 -12.09 -16.73
N ALA A 222 -14.03 -13.36 -16.40
CA ALA A 222 -14.93 -14.21 -17.19
C ALA A 222 -16.40 -13.75 -17.10
N LYS A 223 -16.82 -13.24 -15.94
CA LYS A 223 -18.20 -12.76 -15.71
C LYS A 223 -18.38 -11.26 -16.01
N ALA A 224 -17.30 -10.52 -16.20
CA ALA A 224 -17.34 -9.08 -16.43
C ALA A 224 -17.70 -8.74 -17.88
N SER A 225 -18.42 -7.63 -18.06
CA SER A 225 -18.77 -7.13 -19.39
C SER A 225 -17.53 -6.83 -20.24
N PRO A 226 -17.56 -7.09 -21.56
CA PRO A 226 -16.49 -6.70 -22.45
C PRO A 226 -16.23 -5.19 -22.38
N VAL A 227 -14.95 -4.81 -22.45
CA VAL A 227 -14.53 -3.41 -22.51
C VAL A 227 -14.37 -3.01 -23.97
N ALA A 228 -14.94 -1.86 -24.34
CA ALA A 228 -14.79 -1.32 -25.69
C ALA A 228 -13.29 -1.19 -26.05
N GLY A 229 -12.92 -1.66 -27.25
CA GLY A 229 -11.53 -1.70 -27.70
C GLY A 229 -10.69 -2.87 -27.16
N HIS A 230 -11.22 -3.68 -26.22
CA HIS A 230 -10.49 -4.78 -25.57
C HIS A 230 -11.36 -6.03 -25.41
N ALA A 231 -12.29 -6.28 -26.33
CA ALA A 231 -13.26 -7.38 -26.21
C ALA A 231 -12.59 -8.76 -26.04
N ASP A 232 -11.42 -8.95 -26.66
CA ASP A 232 -10.66 -10.21 -26.64
C ASP A 232 -9.71 -10.36 -25.43
N ASN A 233 -9.49 -9.29 -24.65
CA ASN A 233 -8.66 -9.35 -23.45
C ASN A 233 -9.51 -9.46 -22.18
N ARG A 234 -9.70 -10.68 -21.65
CA ARG A 234 -10.42 -10.90 -20.39
C ARG A 234 -9.83 -10.14 -19.21
N TYR A 235 -8.51 -9.94 -19.17
CA TYR A 235 -7.85 -9.26 -18.05
C TYR A 235 -8.16 -7.76 -18.00
N ALA A 236 -8.57 -7.16 -19.11
CA ALA A 236 -9.05 -5.78 -19.16
C ALA A 236 -10.49 -5.64 -18.63
N ARG A 237 -11.24 -6.74 -18.48
CA ARG A 237 -12.61 -6.69 -17.98
C ARG A 237 -12.59 -6.54 -16.47
N PHE A 238 -13.24 -5.50 -15.97
CA PHE A 238 -13.23 -5.15 -14.56
C PHE A 238 -14.64 -5.26 -13.98
N SER A 239 -14.79 -6.00 -12.87
CA SER A 239 -16.03 -6.09 -12.10
C SER A 239 -15.71 -6.12 -10.61
N ILE A 240 -16.50 -5.38 -9.84
CA ILE A 240 -16.50 -5.42 -8.37
C ILE A 240 -17.53 -6.41 -7.81
N ASP A 241 -18.47 -6.84 -8.65
CA ASP A 241 -19.56 -7.75 -8.26
C ASP A 241 -19.09 -9.21 -8.26
N ASP A 242 -18.05 -9.54 -9.04
CA ASP A 242 -17.38 -10.85 -8.95
C ASP A 242 -16.32 -10.84 -7.84
N MET A 243 -16.71 -11.32 -6.66
CA MET A 243 -15.79 -11.43 -5.52
C MET A 243 -14.60 -12.35 -5.77
N GLY A 244 -14.68 -13.28 -6.73
CA GLY A 244 -13.53 -14.07 -7.16
C GLY A 244 -12.48 -13.20 -7.87
N ASP A 245 -12.91 -12.26 -8.71
CA ASP A 245 -12.01 -11.29 -9.36
C ASP A 245 -11.43 -10.30 -8.33
N VAL A 246 -12.25 -9.84 -7.37
CA VAL A 246 -11.78 -9.01 -6.24
C VAL A 246 -10.69 -9.75 -5.46
N ALA A 247 -10.94 -11.01 -5.10
CA ALA A 247 -9.98 -11.85 -4.39
C ALA A 247 -8.69 -12.05 -5.19
N CYS A 248 -8.78 -12.28 -6.50
CA CYS A 248 -7.60 -12.38 -7.37
C CYS A 248 -6.76 -11.10 -7.34
N ARG A 249 -7.40 -9.92 -7.42
CA ARG A 249 -6.70 -8.62 -7.34
C ARG A 249 -6.02 -8.43 -5.98
N VAL A 250 -6.74 -8.68 -4.88
CA VAL A 250 -6.20 -8.57 -3.52
C VAL A 250 -5.00 -9.49 -3.34
N ILE A 251 -5.11 -10.77 -3.73
CA ILE A 251 -4.02 -11.74 -3.60
C ILE A 251 -2.82 -11.33 -4.46
N ALA A 252 -3.05 -10.94 -5.71
CA ALA A 252 -1.98 -10.56 -6.64
C ALA A 252 -1.19 -9.33 -6.17
N ASP A 253 -1.88 -8.33 -5.63
CA ASP A 253 -1.24 -7.16 -5.01
C ASP A 253 -0.49 -7.54 -3.72
N HIS A 254 -1.18 -8.21 -2.79
CA HIS A 254 -0.64 -8.48 -1.47
C HIS A 254 0.57 -9.42 -1.51
N ILE A 255 0.62 -10.38 -2.43
CA ILE A 255 1.81 -11.24 -2.57
C ILE A 255 3.03 -10.46 -3.06
N ARG A 256 2.87 -9.44 -3.92
CA ARG A 256 3.96 -8.54 -4.29
C ARG A 256 4.48 -7.83 -3.03
N THR A 257 3.59 -7.21 -2.27
CA THR A 257 3.93 -6.47 -1.05
C THR A 257 4.67 -7.31 -0.03
N LEU A 258 4.17 -8.52 0.26
CA LEU A 258 4.81 -9.45 1.18
C LEU A 258 6.19 -9.86 0.66
N THR A 259 6.30 -10.24 -0.62
CA THR A 259 7.56 -10.70 -1.20
C THR A 259 8.64 -9.61 -1.12
N PHE A 260 8.31 -8.37 -1.50
CA PHE A 260 9.24 -7.25 -1.43
C PHE A 260 9.60 -6.87 0.01
N ALA A 261 8.63 -6.71 0.90
CA ALA A 261 8.87 -6.30 2.27
C ALA A 261 9.73 -7.32 3.03
N LEU A 262 9.42 -8.61 2.87
CA LEU A 262 10.20 -9.70 3.47
C LEU A 262 11.61 -9.75 2.89
N THR A 263 11.77 -9.59 1.57
CA THR A 263 13.09 -9.51 0.92
C THR A 263 13.93 -8.35 1.47
N ASP A 264 13.30 -7.24 1.81
CA ASP A 264 13.96 -6.07 2.41
C ASP A 264 14.21 -6.19 3.92
N GLY A 265 13.83 -7.31 4.54
CA GLY A 265 14.16 -7.64 5.93
C GLY A 265 13.08 -7.22 6.93
N ALA A 266 11.91 -6.78 6.48
CA ALA A 266 10.75 -6.72 7.36
C ALA A 266 10.28 -8.14 7.70
N MET A 267 9.65 -8.30 8.86
CA MET A 267 9.13 -9.58 9.35
C MET A 267 7.72 -9.34 9.92
N PRO A 268 6.78 -10.29 9.76
CA PRO A 268 5.48 -10.22 10.38
C PRO A 268 5.64 -10.20 11.91
N ASP A 269 4.87 -9.34 12.58
CA ASP A 269 4.95 -9.14 14.02
C ASP A 269 3.60 -8.62 14.54
N LYS A 270 3.46 -8.48 15.86
CA LYS A 270 2.27 -7.91 16.51
C LYS A 270 2.24 -6.37 16.51
N ASP A 271 3.37 -5.71 16.24
CA ASP A 271 3.50 -4.25 16.32
C ASP A 271 4.18 -3.64 15.08
N GLY A 272 3.98 -2.33 14.88
CA GLY A 272 4.65 -1.54 13.85
C GLY A 272 4.50 -2.08 12.42
N ARG A 273 5.60 -2.04 11.65
CA ARG A 273 5.61 -2.52 10.26
C ARG A 273 5.29 -4.02 10.14
N GLY A 274 5.64 -4.82 11.14
CA GLY A 274 5.36 -6.26 11.12
C GLY A 274 3.88 -6.56 11.25
N TYR A 275 3.15 -5.76 12.03
CA TYR A 275 1.70 -5.86 12.12
C TYR A 275 1.00 -5.52 10.80
N VAL A 276 1.52 -4.53 10.05
CA VAL A 276 1.02 -4.20 8.70
C VAL A 276 1.20 -5.38 7.75
N LEU A 277 2.36 -6.07 7.78
CA LEU A 277 2.56 -7.26 6.95
C LEU A 277 1.63 -8.41 7.34
N ARG A 278 1.41 -8.62 8.64
CA ARG A 278 0.46 -9.63 9.13
C ARG A 278 -0.97 -9.32 8.67
N ARG A 279 -1.39 -8.05 8.69
CA ARG A 279 -2.68 -7.60 8.15
C ARG A 279 -2.83 -7.92 6.67
N ILE A 280 -1.85 -7.54 5.86
CA ILE A 280 -1.82 -7.81 4.42
C ILE A 280 -1.89 -9.31 4.15
N LEU A 281 -1.07 -10.12 4.84
CA LEU A 281 -1.10 -11.58 4.69
C LEU A 281 -2.47 -12.16 5.04
N ARG A 282 -3.00 -11.85 6.23
CA ARG A 282 -4.27 -12.40 6.70
C ARG A 282 -5.45 -11.99 5.84
N ARG A 283 -5.44 -10.76 5.29
CA ARG A 283 -6.44 -10.32 4.31
C ARG A 283 -6.37 -11.18 3.05
N ALA A 284 -5.19 -11.37 2.46
CA ALA A 284 -5.05 -12.20 1.27
C ALA A 284 -5.50 -13.65 1.50
N VAL A 285 -5.14 -14.25 2.64
CA VAL A 285 -5.59 -15.59 3.04
C VAL A 285 -7.12 -15.65 3.16
N ARG A 286 -7.74 -14.67 3.83
CA ARG A 286 -9.21 -14.59 3.97
C ARG A 286 -9.93 -14.53 2.63
N TYR A 287 -9.44 -13.71 1.69
CA TYR A 287 -10.03 -13.61 0.35
C TYR A 287 -9.88 -14.93 -0.43
N GLY A 288 -8.71 -15.58 -0.33
CA GLY A 288 -8.48 -16.91 -0.93
C GLY A 288 -9.42 -17.98 -0.38
N TRP A 289 -9.60 -18.02 0.94
CA TRP A 289 -10.49 -18.96 1.62
C TRP A 289 -11.95 -18.77 1.21
N GLN A 290 -12.49 -17.55 1.33
CA GLN A 290 -13.93 -17.32 1.17
C GLN A 290 -14.41 -17.23 -0.27
N HIS A 291 -13.56 -16.78 -1.21
CA HIS A 291 -13.99 -16.48 -2.57
C HIS A 291 -13.33 -17.34 -3.64
N LEU A 292 -12.25 -18.05 -3.30
CA LEU A 292 -11.49 -18.89 -4.25
C LEU A 292 -11.30 -20.33 -3.76
N ASN A 293 -11.95 -20.71 -2.65
CA ASN A 293 -11.95 -22.06 -2.09
C ASN A 293 -10.53 -22.62 -1.79
N LEU A 294 -9.63 -21.74 -1.32
CA LEU A 294 -8.26 -22.11 -0.94
C LEU A 294 -8.17 -22.36 0.57
N HIS A 295 -8.07 -23.63 0.96
CA HIS A 295 -8.05 -24.06 2.37
C HIS A 295 -6.67 -24.51 2.88
N GLU A 296 -5.70 -24.60 1.98
CA GLU A 296 -4.31 -24.96 2.26
C GLU A 296 -3.39 -23.77 1.99
N PRO A 297 -2.18 -23.70 2.58
CA PRO A 297 -1.24 -22.62 2.33
C PRO A 297 -0.93 -22.44 0.83
N PHE A 298 -1.22 -21.26 0.30
CA PHE A 298 -1.12 -20.95 -1.13
C PHE A 298 -0.30 -19.71 -1.42
N LEU A 299 -0.23 -18.73 -0.51
CA LEU A 299 0.56 -17.51 -0.74
C LEU A 299 2.04 -17.84 -0.89
N CYS A 300 2.54 -18.81 -0.12
CA CYS A 300 3.91 -19.29 -0.23
C CYS A 300 4.24 -19.87 -1.61
N ARG A 301 3.24 -20.35 -2.37
CA ARG A 301 3.39 -20.87 -3.74
C ARG A 301 3.42 -19.75 -4.79
N LEU A 302 2.91 -18.57 -4.45
CA LEU A 302 2.87 -17.40 -5.34
C LEU A 302 4.12 -16.50 -5.18
N ALA A 303 4.81 -16.52 -4.04
CA ALA A 303 6.03 -15.74 -3.84
C ALA A 303 7.12 -16.02 -4.91
N PRO A 304 7.40 -17.28 -5.32
CA PRO A 304 8.33 -17.56 -6.42
C PRO A 304 7.91 -16.93 -7.76
N VAL A 305 6.60 -16.86 -8.02
CA VAL A 305 6.06 -16.23 -9.24
C VAL A 305 6.38 -14.74 -9.27
N VAL A 306 6.30 -14.05 -8.12
CA VAL A 306 6.72 -12.64 -8.01
C VAL A 306 8.22 -12.49 -8.28
N VAL A 307 9.04 -13.41 -7.77
CA VAL A 307 10.51 -13.39 -8.00
C VAL A 307 10.83 -13.63 -9.47
N GLU A 308 10.07 -14.48 -10.15
CA GLU A 308 10.20 -14.70 -11.60
C GLU A 308 9.81 -13.45 -12.38
N ALA A 309 8.62 -12.90 -12.11
CA ALA A 309 8.08 -11.74 -12.83
C ALA A 309 8.91 -10.46 -12.64
N MET A 310 9.53 -10.27 -11.46
CA MET A 310 10.12 -8.98 -11.08
C MET A 310 11.62 -9.06 -10.74
N GLY A 311 12.22 -10.26 -10.74
CA GLY A 311 13.58 -10.48 -10.29
C GLY A 311 14.67 -9.90 -11.19
N ASP A 312 14.36 -9.62 -12.47
CA ASP A 312 15.29 -8.95 -13.38
C ASP A 312 15.44 -7.47 -13.04
N ALA A 313 14.33 -6.77 -12.80
CA ALA A 313 14.34 -5.37 -12.35
C ALA A 313 14.87 -5.24 -10.91
N PHE A 314 14.57 -6.22 -10.04
CA PHE A 314 14.93 -6.21 -8.64
C PHE A 314 15.72 -7.45 -8.23
N SER A 315 17.00 -7.50 -8.62
CA SER A 315 17.90 -8.65 -8.36
C SER A 315 17.98 -9.11 -6.90
N LYS A 316 17.68 -8.24 -5.93
CA LYS A 316 17.61 -8.60 -4.50
C LYS A 316 16.55 -9.67 -4.20
N LEU A 317 15.45 -9.72 -4.97
CA LEU A 317 14.41 -10.75 -4.85
C LEU A 317 14.97 -12.17 -5.02
N ARG A 318 16.00 -12.33 -5.84
CA ARG A 318 16.63 -13.63 -6.15
C ARG A 318 17.61 -14.11 -5.07
N LYS A 319 17.99 -13.26 -4.12
CA LYS A 319 19.04 -13.61 -3.13
C LYS A 319 18.60 -14.63 -2.10
N SER A 320 17.35 -14.58 -1.63
CA SER A 320 16.86 -15.49 -0.57
C SER A 320 15.36 -15.78 -0.68
N PRO A 321 14.87 -16.23 -1.86
CA PRO A 321 13.44 -16.50 -2.07
C PRO A 321 12.90 -17.60 -1.15
N ALA A 322 13.72 -18.62 -0.82
CA ALA A 322 13.32 -19.70 0.09
C ALA A 322 12.92 -19.20 1.49
N ARG A 323 13.63 -18.20 2.03
CA ARG A 323 13.29 -17.59 3.32
C ARG A 323 11.95 -16.88 3.27
N VAL A 324 11.69 -16.14 2.19
CA VAL A 324 10.41 -15.43 1.99
C VAL A 324 9.25 -16.42 1.93
N VAL A 325 9.43 -17.50 1.17
CA VAL A 325 8.46 -18.60 1.07
C VAL A 325 8.16 -19.22 2.43
N GLU A 326 9.17 -19.51 3.23
CA GLU A 326 8.98 -20.11 4.56
C GLU A 326 8.24 -19.20 5.52
N VAL A 327 8.64 -17.92 5.60
CA VAL A 327 7.98 -16.95 6.49
C VAL A 327 6.51 -16.76 6.13
N ILE A 328 6.18 -16.72 4.83
CA ILE A 328 4.79 -16.64 4.38
C ILE A 328 4.03 -17.91 4.77
N ARG A 329 4.63 -19.10 4.55
CA ARG A 329 4.01 -20.38 4.90
C ARG A 329 3.69 -20.46 6.38
N GLU A 330 4.66 -20.18 7.25
CA GLU A 330 4.49 -20.28 8.70
C GLU A 330 3.38 -19.35 9.22
N GLU A 331 3.31 -18.11 8.74
CA GLU A 331 2.25 -17.17 9.14
C GLU A 331 0.87 -17.55 8.56
N GLU A 332 0.82 -18.06 7.33
CA GLU A 332 -0.40 -18.55 6.69
C GLU A 332 -0.95 -19.79 7.40
N GLU A 333 -0.11 -20.80 7.67
CA GLU A 333 -0.48 -21.99 8.44
C GLU A 333 -0.96 -21.61 9.85
N SER A 334 -0.28 -20.65 10.48
CA SER A 334 -0.66 -20.19 11.81
C SER A 334 -2.06 -19.57 11.83
N PHE A 335 -2.39 -18.75 10.82
CA PHE A 335 -3.70 -18.13 10.71
C PHE A 335 -4.79 -19.12 10.28
N ASN A 336 -4.50 -20.06 9.39
CA ASN A 336 -5.47 -21.08 8.94
C ASN A 336 -6.03 -21.91 10.12
N ARG A 337 -5.24 -22.14 11.18
CA ARG A 337 -5.69 -22.83 12.41
C ARG A 337 -6.83 -22.12 13.16
N THR A 338 -6.98 -20.81 12.96
CA THR A 338 -7.98 -19.99 13.65
C THR A 338 -9.00 -19.37 12.70
N LEU A 339 -8.71 -19.33 11.39
CA LEU A 339 -9.53 -18.68 10.37
C LEU A 339 -10.98 -19.17 10.36
N ASP A 340 -11.21 -20.47 10.21
CA ASP A 340 -12.57 -21.04 10.11
C ASP A 340 -13.44 -20.71 11.33
N ARG A 341 -12.90 -20.94 12.54
CA ARG A 341 -13.59 -20.62 13.79
C ARG A 341 -13.80 -19.11 13.97
N GLY A 342 -12.86 -18.29 13.52
CA GLY A 342 -12.99 -16.84 13.53
C GLY A 342 -14.07 -16.34 12.56
N LEU A 343 -14.16 -16.92 11.37
CA LEU A 343 -15.23 -16.64 10.41
C LEU A 343 -16.59 -17.02 10.98
N ALA A 344 -16.71 -18.19 11.62
CA ALA A 344 -17.95 -18.60 12.27
C ALA A 344 -18.35 -17.66 13.42
N LEU A 345 -17.40 -17.18 14.21
CA LEU A 345 -17.66 -16.16 15.24
C LEU A 345 -18.16 -14.85 14.61
N PHE A 346 -17.51 -14.38 13.55
CA PHE A 346 -17.92 -13.17 12.85
C PHE A 346 -19.34 -13.29 12.29
N GLU A 347 -19.68 -14.41 11.66
CA GLU A 347 -21.02 -14.62 11.08
C GLU A 347 -22.11 -14.54 12.15
N ASN A 348 -21.90 -15.17 13.31
CA ASN A 348 -22.84 -15.07 14.44
C ASN A 348 -22.98 -13.63 14.97
N ALA A 349 -21.86 -12.90 15.06
CA ALA A 349 -21.86 -11.50 15.47
C ALA A 349 -22.59 -10.61 14.44
N ALA A 350 -22.39 -10.86 13.14
CA ALA A 350 -23.04 -10.14 12.05
C ALA A 350 -24.56 -10.37 12.02
N GLU A 351 -25.01 -11.61 12.19
CA GLU A 351 -26.44 -11.92 12.30
C GLU A 351 -27.11 -11.23 13.49
N THR A 352 -26.38 -11.12 14.60
CA THR A 352 -26.85 -10.41 15.80
C THR A 352 -26.93 -8.91 15.51
N ALA A 353 -25.88 -8.31 14.96
CA ALA A 353 -25.81 -6.90 14.61
C ALA A 353 -26.90 -6.47 13.62
N GLN A 354 -27.25 -7.31 12.64
CA GLN A 354 -28.33 -7.04 11.68
C GLN A 354 -29.72 -6.90 12.33
N LYS A 355 -29.94 -7.55 13.48
CA LYS A 355 -31.21 -7.49 14.21
C LYS A 355 -31.31 -6.25 15.11
N HIS A 356 -30.19 -5.57 15.37
CA HIS A 356 -30.13 -4.37 16.18
C HIS A 356 -30.23 -3.11 15.32
N SER A 357 -30.86 -2.06 15.85
CA SER A 357 -31.02 -0.78 15.14
C SER A 357 -29.70 -0.07 14.83
N GLY A 358 -28.65 -0.32 15.62
CA GLY A 358 -27.32 0.26 15.41
C GLY A 358 -26.54 -0.33 14.23
N ARG A 359 -26.86 -1.57 13.80
CA ARG A 359 -26.15 -2.27 12.71
C ARG A 359 -24.62 -2.30 12.88
N GLU A 360 -24.16 -2.54 14.11
CA GLU A 360 -22.73 -2.60 14.45
C GLU A 360 -22.38 -3.93 15.10
N ILE A 361 -21.22 -4.49 14.71
CA ILE A 361 -20.58 -5.58 15.44
C ILE A 361 -20.10 -5.03 16.79
N SER A 362 -20.35 -5.76 17.88
CA SER A 362 -19.96 -5.35 19.22
C SER A 362 -18.43 -5.19 19.33
N GLY A 363 -17.98 -4.29 20.20
CA GLY A 363 -16.55 -4.14 20.46
C GLY A 363 -15.96 -5.38 21.12
N GLU A 364 -16.77 -6.10 21.91
CA GLU A 364 -16.41 -7.40 22.50
C GLU A 364 -16.14 -8.47 21.44
N ASP A 365 -17.03 -8.65 20.46
CA ASP A 365 -16.85 -9.63 19.39
C ASP A 365 -15.65 -9.27 18.51
N ALA A 366 -15.52 -7.99 18.14
CA ALA A 366 -14.37 -7.51 17.39
C ALA A 366 -13.05 -7.70 18.16
N PHE A 367 -13.05 -7.45 19.48
CA PHE A 367 -11.88 -7.69 20.34
C PHE A 367 -11.56 -9.17 20.45
N LYS A 368 -12.56 -10.05 20.57
CA LYS A 368 -12.38 -11.51 20.61
C LYS A 368 -11.83 -12.06 19.30
N LEU A 369 -12.34 -11.57 18.17
CA LEU A 369 -11.81 -11.86 16.83
C LEU A 369 -10.32 -11.52 16.75
N TYR A 370 -9.93 -10.35 17.26
CA TYR A 370 -8.53 -9.91 17.32
C TYR A 370 -7.67 -10.74 18.27
N ASP A 371 -8.04 -10.81 19.54
CA ASP A 371 -7.22 -11.36 20.63
C ASP A 371 -7.12 -12.88 20.57
N THR A 372 -8.22 -13.56 20.26
CA THR A 372 -8.30 -15.03 20.27
C THR A 372 -8.06 -15.65 18.91
N PHE A 373 -8.63 -15.07 17.85
CA PHE A 373 -8.60 -15.66 16.51
C PHE A 373 -7.58 -15.01 15.57
N GLY A 374 -6.95 -13.92 16.00
CA GLY A 374 -5.95 -13.21 15.21
C GLY A 374 -6.55 -12.46 14.02
N PHE A 375 -7.80 -12.04 14.06
CA PHE A 375 -8.38 -11.21 13.01
C PHE A 375 -8.00 -9.75 13.27
N PRO A 376 -7.19 -9.13 12.40
CA PRO A 376 -6.91 -7.71 12.55
C PRO A 376 -8.20 -6.89 12.52
N ARG A 377 -8.26 -5.79 13.27
CA ARG A 377 -9.47 -4.94 13.34
C ARG A 377 -9.96 -4.50 11.96
N ASP A 378 -9.04 -4.13 11.07
CA ASP A 378 -9.33 -3.75 9.68
C ASP A 378 -9.95 -4.90 8.88
N LEU A 379 -9.55 -6.15 9.14
CA LEU A 379 -10.19 -7.33 8.53
C LEU A 379 -11.64 -7.46 8.98
N THR A 380 -11.90 -7.31 10.28
CA THR A 380 -13.27 -7.31 10.83
C THR A 380 -14.11 -6.17 10.28
N GLU A 381 -13.54 -4.96 10.15
CA GLU A 381 -14.21 -3.79 9.56
C GLU A 381 -14.57 -4.01 8.09
N ILE A 382 -13.66 -4.62 7.30
CA ILE A 382 -13.91 -4.96 5.90
C ILE A 382 -15.06 -5.95 5.80
N MET A 383 -15.03 -7.02 6.60
CA MET A 383 -16.08 -8.05 6.62
C MET A 383 -17.43 -7.46 7.06
N ALA A 384 -17.45 -6.58 8.07
CA ALA A 384 -18.64 -5.87 8.51
C ALA A 384 -19.22 -4.99 7.39
N ARG A 385 -18.37 -4.22 6.70
CA ARG A 385 -18.78 -3.34 5.60
C ARG A 385 -19.41 -4.11 4.43
N GLU A 386 -18.88 -5.28 4.10
CA GLU A 386 -19.45 -6.17 3.07
C GLU A 386 -20.87 -6.66 3.43
N ARG A 387 -21.23 -6.66 4.72
CA ARG A 387 -22.58 -6.94 5.23
C ARG A 387 -23.42 -5.68 5.46
N GLY A 388 -22.91 -4.49 5.12
CA GLY A 388 -23.54 -3.22 5.43
C GLY A 388 -23.68 -2.99 6.94
N LEU A 389 -22.64 -3.35 7.69
CA LEU A 389 -22.52 -3.19 9.14
C LEU A 389 -21.28 -2.32 9.49
N GLY A 390 -21.31 -1.69 10.66
CA GLY A 390 -20.17 -1.04 11.30
C GLY A 390 -19.54 -1.92 12.38
N VAL A 391 -18.56 -1.36 13.10
CA VAL A 391 -17.93 -1.97 14.28
C VAL A 391 -17.89 -0.92 15.40
N ASP A 392 -18.27 -1.28 16.62
CA ASP A 392 -18.13 -0.40 17.78
C ASP A 392 -16.65 -0.23 18.15
N HIS A 393 -16.06 0.85 17.63
CA HIS A 393 -14.67 1.20 17.90
C HIS A 393 -14.43 1.65 19.34
N ALA A 394 -15.40 2.31 19.97
CA ALA A 394 -15.22 2.87 21.30
C ALA A 394 -15.09 1.75 22.34
N GLU A 395 -15.95 0.73 22.24
CA GLU A 395 -15.85 -0.44 23.09
C GLU A 395 -14.60 -1.28 22.78
N TYR A 396 -14.29 -1.50 21.50
CA TYR A 396 -13.08 -2.23 21.10
C TYR A 396 -11.82 -1.57 21.69
N ASP A 397 -11.66 -0.25 21.55
CA ASP A 397 -10.49 0.48 22.02
C ASP A 397 -10.40 0.46 23.56
N ARG A 398 -11.54 0.50 24.26
CA ARG A 398 -11.61 0.31 25.71
C ARG A 398 -11.10 -1.08 26.12
N LEU A 399 -11.53 -2.14 25.44
CA LEU A 399 -11.10 -3.51 25.72
C LEU A 399 -9.61 -3.73 25.40
N MET A 400 -9.12 -3.14 24.31
CA MET A 400 -7.70 -3.13 23.96
C MET A 400 -6.85 -2.47 25.04
N GLU A 401 -7.28 -1.32 25.57
CA GLU A 401 -6.55 -0.64 26.63
C GLU A 401 -6.58 -1.44 27.94
N GLN A 402 -7.70 -2.08 28.28
CA GLN A 402 -7.76 -3.01 29.42
C GLN A 402 -6.82 -4.20 29.25
N ALA A 403 -6.75 -4.79 28.05
CA ALA A 403 -5.83 -5.89 27.75
C ALA A 403 -4.36 -5.45 27.86
N ARG A 404 -4.02 -4.25 27.36
CA ARG A 404 -2.68 -3.65 27.52
C ARG A 404 -2.33 -3.42 28.98
N GLN A 405 -3.26 -2.93 29.79
CA GLN A 405 -3.07 -2.73 31.23
C GLN A 405 -2.86 -4.05 31.96
N ARG A 406 -3.66 -5.09 31.65
CA ARG A 406 -3.46 -6.44 32.19
C ARG A 406 -2.09 -7.01 31.83
N SER A 407 -1.66 -6.87 30.57
CA SER A 407 -0.33 -7.32 30.12
C SER A 407 0.81 -6.57 30.82
N ARG A 408 0.68 -5.25 31.03
CA ARG A 408 1.65 -4.45 31.79
C ARG A 408 1.69 -4.81 33.28
N ALA A 409 0.55 -5.10 33.88
CA ALA A 409 0.45 -5.53 35.27
C ALA A 409 1.05 -6.93 35.47
N ALA A 410 0.80 -7.86 34.55
CA ALA A 410 1.41 -9.19 34.54
C ALA A 410 2.94 -9.12 34.33
N GLY A 411 3.41 -8.24 33.43
CA GLY A 411 4.84 -8.03 33.19
C GLY A 411 5.60 -7.37 34.36
N LYS A 412 4.90 -6.72 35.29
CA LYS A 412 5.49 -6.25 36.56
C LYS A 412 5.68 -7.39 37.57
N GLY A 413 4.87 -8.44 37.51
CA GLY A 413 5.03 -9.62 38.38
C GLY A 413 6.28 -10.45 38.03
N ASP A 414 6.57 -10.60 36.73
CA ASP A 414 7.76 -11.35 36.27
C ASP A 414 9.08 -10.62 36.56
N ALA A 415 9.10 -9.29 36.59
CA ALA A 415 10.32 -8.53 36.88
C ALA A 415 10.83 -8.77 38.32
N ASP A 416 9.92 -9.00 39.28
CA ASP A 416 10.28 -9.38 40.65
C ASP A 416 10.69 -10.87 40.75
N ALA A 417 10.13 -11.75 39.91
CA ALA A 417 10.53 -13.16 39.85
C ALA A 417 12.00 -13.36 39.43
N PHE A 418 12.50 -12.54 38.48
CA PHE A 418 13.92 -12.55 38.08
C PHE A 418 14.86 -11.90 39.11
N ALA A 419 14.34 -11.08 40.03
CA ALA A 419 15.14 -10.43 41.08
C ALA A 419 15.56 -11.39 42.22
N HIS A 420 14.98 -12.61 42.26
CA HIS A 420 15.25 -13.61 43.29
C HIS A 420 16.18 -14.74 42.87
N VAL A 421 16.78 -14.67 41.67
CA VAL A 421 17.77 -15.66 41.23
C VAL A 421 19.10 -15.37 41.92
N ASP A 422 19.60 -16.32 42.72
CA ASP A 422 20.90 -16.20 43.40
C ASP A 422 22.00 -15.90 42.36
N PRO A 423 22.72 -14.77 42.48
CA PRO A 423 23.79 -14.38 41.55
C PRO A 423 24.88 -15.44 41.38
N SER A 424 25.08 -16.31 42.38
CA SER A 424 26.04 -17.42 42.32
C SER A 424 25.63 -18.55 41.36
N ILE A 425 24.34 -18.65 41.02
CA ILE A 425 23.83 -19.57 39.99
C ILE A 425 24.06 -18.97 38.60
N LEU A 426 23.75 -17.68 38.42
CA LEU A 426 23.98 -16.96 37.16
C LEU A 426 25.46 -16.91 36.81
N ALA A 427 26.35 -16.74 37.80
CA ALA A 427 27.80 -16.72 37.61
C ALA A 427 28.39 -18.06 37.14
N LYS A 428 27.66 -19.18 37.26
CA LYS A 428 28.09 -20.50 36.78
C LYS A 428 27.64 -20.79 35.35
N LEU A 429 26.72 -19.99 34.80
CA LEU A 429 26.26 -20.13 33.43
C LEU A 429 27.19 -19.30 32.51
N PRO A 430 27.57 -19.83 31.33
CA PRO A 430 28.27 -19.02 30.35
C PRO A 430 27.37 -17.87 29.88
N ALA A 431 27.99 -16.77 29.47
CA ALA A 431 27.26 -15.66 28.85
C ALA A 431 26.46 -16.17 27.64
N THR A 432 25.26 -15.62 27.44
CA THR A 432 24.45 -15.94 26.27
C THR A 432 25.17 -15.50 25.01
N GLU A 433 25.56 -16.46 24.17
CA GLU A 433 26.06 -16.19 22.82
C GLU A 433 24.87 -15.87 21.90
N ASP A 434 24.53 -14.58 21.80
CA ASP A 434 23.41 -14.09 21.00
C ASP A 434 23.84 -13.51 19.65
N SER A 435 25.12 -13.64 19.28
CA SER A 435 25.69 -13.18 18.01
C SER A 435 24.89 -13.67 16.79
N ALA A 436 24.32 -14.88 16.88
CA ALA A 436 23.47 -15.47 15.85
C ALA A 436 22.13 -14.74 15.63
N LYS A 437 21.64 -13.94 16.60
CA LYS A 437 20.45 -13.09 16.44
C LYS A 437 20.58 -12.10 15.30
N TYR A 438 21.83 -11.74 14.97
CA TYR A 438 22.18 -10.79 13.93
C TYR A 438 22.61 -11.46 12.61
N ALA A 439 22.57 -12.79 12.54
CA ALA A 439 22.94 -13.57 11.37
C ALA A 439 21.74 -14.35 10.80
N ALA A 440 21.74 -14.56 9.48
CA ALA A 440 20.60 -15.11 8.73
C ALA A 440 20.76 -16.62 8.41
N SER A 441 21.31 -17.41 9.32
CA SER A 441 21.52 -18.86 9.14
C SER A 441 20.70 -19.68 10.13
N HIS A 442 20.31 -20.90 9.77
CA HIS A 442 19.80 -21.87 10.74
C HIS A 442 20.82 -22.02 11.87
N THR A 443 20.37 -21.76 13.10
CA THR A 443 21.19 -21.91 14.29
C THR A 443 20.63 -23.02 15.16
N SER A 444 21.51 -23.86 15.68
CA SER A 444 21.17 -24.83 16.70
C SER A 444 21.44 -24.21 18.07
N ALA A 445 20.40 -24.05 18.88
CA ALA A 445 20.53 -23.60 20.26
C ALA A 445 20.47 -24.79 21.23
N ALA A 446 21.26 -24.75 22.29
CA ALA A 446 21.20 -25.71 23.38
C ALA A 446 20.62 -25.02 24.62
N LEU A 447 19.43 -25.44 25.06
CA LEU A 447 18.81 -24.97 26.29
C LEU A 447 19.61 -25.50 27.49
N ARG A 448 20.27 -24.60 28.24
CA ARG A 448 21.14 -24.99 29.37
C ARG A 448 20.41 -25.12 30.69
N ALA A 449 19.38 -24.30 30.89
CA ALA A 449 18.53 -24.34 32.08
C ALA A 449 17.18 -23.69 31.78
N ILE A 450 16.14 -24.13 32.47
CA ILE A 450 14.85 -23.43 32.58
C ILE A 450 14.70 -23.09 34.06
N LEU A 451 14.60 -21.80 34.37
CA LEU A 451 14.26 -21.36 35.72
C LEU A 451 12.75 -21.49 35.88
N VAL A 452 12.32 -22.24 36.90
CA VAL A 452 10.91 -22.48 37.19
C VAL A 452 10.68 -22.04 38.62
N GLU A 453 9.68 -21.20 38.86
CA GLU A 453 9.21 -20.92 40.21
C GLU A 453 8.68 -22.22 40.84
N ARG A 454 8.98 -22.44 42.12
CA ARG A 454 8.41 -23.53 42.90
C ARG A 454 7.22 -23.05 43.71
#